data_AF-A0A977LCS6-F1
#
_entry.id   AF-A0A977LCS6-F1
#
_cell.length_a   1.000
_cell.length_b   1.000
_cell.length_c   1.000
_cell.angle_alpha   90.00
_cell.angle_beta   90.00
_cell.angle_gamma   90.00
#
_symmetry.space_group_name_H-M   'P 1'
#
loop_
_entity.id
_entity.type
_entity.pdbx_description
1 polymer ?
#
loop_
_entity_poly.entity_id
_entity_poly.type
_entity_poly.pdbx_seq_one_letter_code
_entity_poly.pdbx_strand_id
1 'polypeptide(L)'
;MLQKTNKNKNVFYEKGDVISFQVKGRRLKITGQIIDFKDSVIVFQGYEVKVSEIKCLYIDEKTKWWLRYKIAQLSFITGTGYLALDIINTGKLNRNTMAVSGSIIGVGLLAKLLISNKIKIRGRTKLRVLIL
;
A
#
# COMPACT_ATOMS: atom_id res chain seq x y z
N MET A 1 -7.36 2.83 20.49
CA MET A 1 -6.57 2.89 19.23
C MET A 1 -7.10 1.84 18.24
N LEU A 2 -6.94 2.04 16.93
CA LEU A 2 -7.31 1.06 15.90
C LEU A 2 -6.06 0.34 15.38
N GLN A 3 -6.03 -0.97 15.54
CA GLN A 3 -4.96 -1.82 15.03
C GLN A 3 -5.37 -2.48 13.72
N LYS A 4 -4.59 -2.23 12.67
CA LYS A 4 -4.59 -3.02 11.44
C LYS A 4 -3.45 -4.04 11.49
N THR A 5 -3.79 -5.31 11.61
CA THR A 5 -2.84 -6.42 11.62
C THR A 5 -2.79 -7.11 10.26
N ASN A 6 -1.56 -7.35 9.79
CA ASN A 6 -1.24 -8.28 8.71
C ASN A 6 -0.12 -9.22 9.19
N LYS A 7 0.12 -10.34 8.50
CA LYS A 7 1.09 -11.39 8.87
C LYS A 7 2.47 -10.83 9.30
N ASN A 8 2.92 -9.75 8.65
CA ASN A 8 4.26 -9.20 8.85
C ASN A 8 4.28 -7.76 9.39
N LYS A 9 3.12 -7.12 9.59
CA LYS A 9 3.07 -5.69 9.96
C LYS A 9 1.79 -5.34 10.70
N ASN A 10 1.96 -4.67 11.84
CA ASN A 10 0.89 -3.96 12.53
C ASN A 10 0.99 -2.47 12.22
N VAL A 11 -0.15 -1.85 11.96
CA VAL A 11 -0.28 -0.39 11.83
C VAL A 11 -1.33 0.05 12.84
N PHE A 12 -1.02 1.10 13.58
CA PHE A 12 -1.91 1.68 14.58
C PHE A 12 -2.42 3.02 14.08
N TYR A 13 -3.68 3.31 14.37
CA TYR A 13 -4.31 4.61 14.14
C TYR A 13 -4.87 5.11 15.47
N GLU A 14 -4.68 6.38 15.74
CA GLU A 14 -5.03 7.03 17.00
C GLU A 14 -6.21 7.99 16.82
N LYS A 15 -6.68 8.54 17.94
CA LYS A 15 -7.66 9.63 17.90
C LYS A 15 -6.99 10.84 17.23
N GLY A 16 -7.71 11.51 16.35
CA GLY A 16 -7.19 12.60 15.53
C GLY A 16 -6.68 12.18 14.16
N ASP A 17 -6.42 10.89 13.92
CA ASP A 17 -6.01 10.41 12.60
C ASP A 17 -7.17 10.45 11.61
N VAL A 18 -6.85 10.80 10.35
CA VAL A 18 -7.81 10.73 9.24
C VAL A 18 -7.64 9.41 8.51
N ILE A 19 -8.73 8.65 8.41
CA ILE A 19 -8.72 7.39 7.66
C ILE A 19 -9.77 7.42 6.54
N SER A 20 -9.41 6.79 5.42
CA SER A 20 -10.29 6.58 4.29
C SER A 20 -10.66 5.11 4.20
N PHE A 21 -11.95 4.77 4.09
CA PHE A 21 -12.42 3.40 4.07
C PHE A 21 -13.68 3.21 3.21
N GLN A 22 -14.03 1.94 2.98
CA GLN A 22 -15.25 1.54 2.29
C GLN A 22 -16.00 0.52 3.16
N VAL A 23 -17.30 0.73 3.32
CA VAL A 23 -18.19 -0.14 4.09
C VAL A 23 -18.70 -1.30 3.20
N LYS A 24 -18.96 -2.47 3.78
CA LYS A 24 -19.61 -3.60 3.10
C LYS A 24 -20.98 -3.16 2.58
N GLY A 25 -21.38 -3.66 1.40
CA GLY A 25 -22.62 -3.26 0.74
C GLY A 25 -22.59 -1.89 0.06
N ARG A 26 -21.72 -0.95 0.48
CA ARG A 26 -21.59 0.39 -0.14
C ARG A 26 -20.36 0.49 -1.05
N ARG A 27 -20.48 1.19 -2.17
CA ARG A 27 -19.36 1.45 -3.10
C ARG A 27 -18.60 2.75 -2.80
N LEU A 28 -19.17 3.61 -1.97
CA LEU A 28 -18.63 4.93 -1.63
C LEU A 28 -17.36 4.83 -0.78
N LYS A 29 -16.39 5.70 -1.10
CA LYS A 29 -15.25 5.98 -0.25
C LYS A 29 -15.71 6.98 0.82
N ILE A 30 -15.49 6.65 2.07
CA ILE A 30 -15.76 7.51 3.23
C ILE A 30 -14.42 7.92 3.80
N THR A 31 -14.26 9.21 4.07
CA THR A 31 -13.07 9.76 4.74
C THR A 31 -13.55 10.47 6.00
N GLY A 32 -12.91 10.20 7.12
CA GLY A 32 -13.26 10.84 8.38
C GLY A 32 -12.09 10.84 9.35
N GLN A 33 -12.08 11.85 10.21
CA GLN A 33 -11.19 11.92 11.36
C GLN A 33 -11.75 11.06 12.49
N ILE A 34 -10.90 10.23 13.08
CA ILE A 34 -11.27 9.40 14.22
C ILE A 34 -11.38 10.30 15.45
N ILE A 35 -12.59 10.39 16.02
CA ILE A 35 -12.83 11.13 17.25
C ILE A 35 -12.60 10.22 18.44
N ASP A 36 -13.14 9.01 18.38
CA ASP A 36 -13.14 8.10 19.51
C ASP A 36 -13.25 6.63 19.08
N PHE A 37 -13.02 5.75 20.04
CA PHE A 37 -13.16 4.30 19.90
C PHE A 37 -14.06 3.77 21.01
N LYS A 38 -15.12 3.04 20.65
CA LYS A 38 -16.04 2.40 21.60
C LYS A 38 -16.17 0.93 21.26
N ASP A 39 -15.74 0.03 22.14
CA ASP A 39 -15.76 -1.43 21.92
C ASP A 39 -15.14 -1.86 20.57
N SER A 40 -15.98 -2.14 19.57
CA SER A 40 -15.61 -2.52 18.20
C SER A 40 -16.08 -1.50 17.15
N VAL A 41 -16.33 -0.27 17.58
CA VAL A 41 -16.86 0.84 16.80
C VAL A 41 -15.82 1.96 16.75
N ILE A 42 -15.66 2.52 15.55
CA ILE A 42 -14.89 3.74 15.32
C ILE A 42 -15.88 4.90 15.22
N VAL A 43 -15.68 5.92 16.04
CA VAL A 43 -16.53 7.11 16.09
C VAL A 43 -15.90 8.20 15.23
N PHE A 44 -16.67 8.70 14.27
CA PHE A 44 -16.33 9.85 13.43
C PHE A 44 -17.25 11.02 13.74
N GLN A 45 -16.96 12.18 13.14
CA GLN A 45 -17.82 13.34 13.27
C GLN A 45 -19.17 13.08 12.59
N GLY A 46 -20.22 12.91 13.40
CA GLY A 46 -21.61 12.74 12.94
C GLY A 46 -22.02 11.31 12.56
N TYR A 47 -21.15 10.31 12.69
CA TYR A 47 -21.51 8.91 12.45
C TYR A 47 -20.54 7.92 13.11
N GLU A 48 -21.01 6.70 13.30
CA GLU A 48 -20.25 5.59 13.90
C GLU A 48 -20.18 4.42 12.91
N VAL A 49 -19.06 3.69 12.89
CA VAL A 49 -18.88 2.53 12.01
C VAL A 49 -18.29 1.36 12.78
N LYS A 50 -18.95 0.20 12.71
CA LYS A 50 -18.40 -1.05 13.26
C LYS A 50 -17.21 -1.49 12.41
N VAL A 51 -16.14 -1.91 13.08
CA VAL A 51 -14.93 -2.42 12.41
C VAL A 51 -15.24 -3.61 11.49
N SER A 52 -16.20 -4.45 11.88
CA SER A 52 -16.64 -5.61 11.09
C SER A 52 -17.34 -5.23 9.78
N GLU A 53 -17.84 -4.00 9.65
CA GLU A 53 -18.51 -3.48 8.46
C GLU A 53 -17.52 -2.88 7.46
N ILE A 54 -16.27 -2.64 7.86
CA ILE A 54 -15.24 -2.10 6.97
C ILE A 54 -14.77 -3.21 6.01
N LYS A 55 -14.95 -2.97 4.71
CA LYS A 55 -14.53 -3.87 3.63
C LYS A 55 -13.08 -3.65 3.22
N CYS A 56 -12.67 -2.40 3.08
CA CYS A 56 -11.31 -2.04 2.73
C CYS A 56 -10.93 -0.66 3.28
N LEU A 57 -9.64 -0.51 3.59
CA LEU A 57 -9.01 0.77 3.89
C LEU A 57 -8.32 1.29 2.64
N TYR A 58 -8.37 2.59 2.41
CA TYR A 58 -7.59 3.23 1.35
C TYR A 58 -6.24 3.64 1.92
N ILE A 59 -5.22 3.50 1.08
CA ILE A 59 -3.88 3.99 1.38
C ILE A 59 -3.84 5.47 1.02
N ASP A 60 -3.25 6.29 1.88
CA ASP A 60 -3.05 7.71 1.59
C ASP A 60 -2.22 7.90 0.32
N GLU A 61 -2.56 8.94 -0.42
CA GLU A 61 -1.97 9.23 -1.72
C GLU A 61 -0.46 9.46 -1.62
N LYS A 62 0.00 10.10 -0.55
CA LYS A 62 1.43 10.30 -0.23
C LYS A 62 2.16 8.97 -0.08
N THR A 63 1.64 8.07 0.75
CA THR A 63 2.24 6.74 1.01
C THR A 63 2.28 5.88 -0.25
N LYS A 64 1.23 5.96 -1.07
CA LYS A 64 1.15 5.28 -2.37
C LYS A 64 2.20 5.82 -3.35
N TRP A 65 2.29 7.13 -3.50
CA TRP A 65 3.25 7.77 -4.40
C TRP A 65 4.68 7.38 -4.01
N TRP A 66 4.99 7.42 -2.72
CA TRP A 66 6.28 7.00 -2.18
C TRP A 66 6.61 5.52 -2.49
N LEU A 67 5.66 4.60 -2.31
CA LEU A 67 5.86 3.18 -2.61
C LEU A 67 6.13 2.94 -4.10
N ARG A 68 5.33 3.58 -4.97
CA ARG A 68 5.48 3.51 -6.43
C ARG A 68 6.82 4.09 -6.88
N TYR A 69 7.23 5.19 -6.27
CA TYR A 69 8.50 5.86 -6.55
C TYR A 69 9.68 4.96 -6.16
N LYS A 70 9.66 4.36 -4.96
CA LYS A 70 10.72 3.44 -4.52
C LYS A 70 10.88 2.22 -5.43
N ILE A 71 9.80 1.56 -5.81
CA ILE A 71 9.87 0.39 -6.69
C ILE A 71 10.43 0.79 -8.05
N ALA A 72 9.95 1.90 -8.62
CA ALA A 72 10.45 2.39 -9.89
C ALA A 72 11.94 2.74 -9.81
N GLN A 73 12.38 3.46 -8.77
CA GLN A 73 13.79 3.77 -8.57
C GLN A 73 14.63 2.50 -8.46
N LEU A 74 14.20 1.53 -7.64
CA LEU A 74 14.92 0.27 -7.48
C LEU A 74 15.07 -0.43 -8.84
N SER A 75 13.96 -0.61 -9.56
CA SER A 75 13.96 -1.23 -10.88
C SER A 75 14.86 -0.51 -11.87
N PHE A 76 14.84 0.83 -11.88
CA PHE A 76 15.73 1.61 -12.73
C PHE A 76 17.18 1.37 -12.36
N ILE A 77 17.56 1.54 -11.08
CA ILE A 77 18.94 1.33 -10.60
C ILE A 77 19.43 -0.08 -10.90
N THR A 78 18.61 -1.10 -10.62
CA THR A 78 19.00 -2.50 -10.88
C THR A 78 19.09 -2.79 -12.37
N GLY A 79 18.17 -2.27 -13.18
CA GLY A 79 18.16 -2.51 -14.62
C GLY A 79 19.32 -1.80 -15.33
N THR A 80 19.56 -0.52 -15.03
CA THR A 80 20.68 0.22 -15.60
C THR A 80 22.02 -0.25 -15.04
N GLY A 81 22.09 -0.53 -13.75
CA GLY A 81 23.30 -1.05 -13.10
C GLY A 81 23.71 -2.41 -13.65
N TYR A 82 22.75 -3.34 -13.81
CA TYR A 82 23.03 -4.65 -14.40
C TYR A 82 23.54 -4.52 -15.86
N LEU A 83 22.91 -3.65 -16.66
CA LEU A 83 23.33 -3.40 -18.03
C LEU A 83 24.72 -2.76 -18.11
N ALA A 84 25.01 -1.77 -17.26
CA ALA A 84 26.31 -1.11 -17.22
C ALA A 84 27.44 -2.06 -16.79
N LEU A 85 27.20 -2.89 -15.78
CA LEU A 85 28.16 -3.89 -15.31
C LEU A 85 28.47 -4.92 -16.41
N ASP A 86 27.48 -5.36 -17.17
CA ASP A 86 27.69 -6.31 -18.27
C ASP A 86 28.54 -5.70 -19.41
N ILE A 87 28.29 -4.44 -19.75
CA ILE A 87 29.08 -3.71 -20.76
C ILE A 87 30.54 -3.56 -20.29
N ILE A 88 30.76 -3.17 -19.03
CA ILE A 88 32.11 -3.01 -18.48
C ILE A 88 32.85 -4.36 -18.48
N ASN A 89 32.16 -5.44 -18.12
CA ASN A 89 32.80 -6.75 -17.95
C ASN A 89 33.04 -7.49 -19.27
N THR A 90 32.11 -7.38 -20.23
CA THR A 90 32.18 -8.15 -21.49
C THR A 90 32.57 -7.29 -22.70
N GLY A 91 32.54 -5.97 -22.57
CA GLY A 91 32.80 -5.02 -23.67
C GLY A 91 31.77 -5.06 -24.80
N LYS A 92 30.70 -5.85 -24.66
CA LYS A 92 29.67 -6.06 -25.69
C LYS A 92 28.29 -6.01 -25.07
N LEU A 93 27.31 -5.63 -25.88
CA LEU A 93 25.93 -5.57 -25.45
C LEU A 93 25.26 -6.92 -25.70
N ASN A 94 25.12 -7.73 -24.65
CA ASN A 94 24.50 -9.05 -24.76
C ASN A 94 22.96 -8.91 -24.85
N ARG A 95 22.37 -9.60 -25.83
CA ARG A 95 20.91 -9.61 -26.06
C ARG A 95 20.13 -10.13 -24.85
N ASN A 96 20.69 -11.10 -24.12
CA ASN A 96 20.08 -11.64 -22.91
C ASN A 96 20.08 -10.61 -21.77
N THR A 97 21.20 -9.92 -21.55
CA THR A 97 21.31 -8.85 -20.54
C THR A 97 20.38 -7.70 -20.87
N MET A 98 20.29 -7.31 -22.14
CA MET A 98 19.38 -6.27 -22.59
C MET A 98 17.91 -6.65 -22.34
N ALA A 99 17.54 -7.89 -22.62
CA ALA A 99 16.19 -8.40 -22.36
C ALA A 99 15.86 -8.41 -20.86
N VAL A 100 16.79 -8.86 -20.01
CA VAL A 100 16.61 -8.89 -18.54
C VAL A 100 16.52 -7.46 -17.98
N SER A 101 17.42 -6.57 -18.37
CA SER A 101 17.43 -5.16 -17.94
C SER A 101 16.16 -4.43 -18.37
N GLY A 102 15.76 -4.61 -19.63
CA GLY A 102 14.52 -4.06 -20.17
C GLY A 102 13.29 -4.59 -19.43
N SER A 103 13.27 -5.87 -19.08
CA SER A 103 12.19 -6.49 -18.30
C SER A 103 12.11 -5.92 -16.88
N ILE A 104 13.24 -5.75 -16.20
CA ILE A 104 13.30 -5.18 -14.84
C ILE A 104 12.77 -3.74 -14.83
N ILE A 105 13.21 -2.91 -15.78
CA ILE A 105 12.73 -1.53 -15.93
C ILE A 105 11.23 -1.52 -16.28
N GLY A 106 10.81 -2.39 -17.20
CA GLY A 106 9.41 -2.55 -17.60
C GLY A 106 8.51 -2.92 -16.42
N VAL A 107 8.93 -3.88 -15.59
CA VAL A 107 8.21 -4.27 -14.35
C VAL A 107 8.13 -3.09 -13.38
N GLY A 108 9.20 -2.30 -13.23
CA GLY A 108 9.20 -1.10 -12.41
C GLY A 108 8.18 -0.05 -12.85
N LEU A 109 8.03 0.14 -14.17
CA LEU A 109 7.02 1.02 -14.75
C LEU A 109 5.60 0.47 -14.57
N LEU A 110 5.39 -0.83 -14.83
CA LEU A 110 4.09 -1.49 -14.66
C LEU A 110 3.64 -1.52 -13.20
N ALA A 111 4.57 -1.64 -12.25
CA ALA A 111 4.27 -1.57 -10.82
C ALA A 111 3.62 -0.22 -10.44
N LYS A 112 3.98 0.89 -11.12
CA LYS A 112 3.31 2.18 -10.91
C LYS A 112 1.82 2.12 -11.25
N LEU A 113 1.41 1.28 -12.19
CA LEU A 113 0.02 1.14 -12.63
C LEU A 113 -0.76 0.13 -11.78
N LEU A 114 -0.13 -1.00 -11.45
CA LEU A 114 -0.80 -2.15 -10.83
C LEU A 114 -0.99 -2.06 -9.31
N ILE A 115 -0.25 -1.20 -8.61
CA ILE A 115 -0.42 -1.06 -7.15
C ILE A 115 -1.80 -0.49 -6.83
N SER A 116 -2.65 -1.33 -6.24
CA SER A 116 -4.01 -1.00 -5.83
C SER A 116 -4.05 0.03 -4.69
N ASN A 117 -5.04 0.92 -4.75
CA ASN A 117 -5.24 1.99 -3.75
C ASN A 117 -5.94 1.49 -2.48
N LYS A 118 -6.36 0.23 -2.44
CA LYS A 118 -7.22 -0.32 -1.39
C LYS A 118 -6.60 -1.56 -0.78
N ILE A 119 -6.54 -1.60 0.54
CA ILE A 119 -6.21 -2.79 1.32
C ILE A 119 -7.53 -3.45 1.72
N LYS A 120 -7.81 -4.63 1.16
CA LYS A 120 -8.98 -5.42 1.53
C LYS A 120 -8.80 -6.01 2.92
N ILE A 121 -9.83 -5.84 3.77
CA ILE A 121 -9.89 -6.43 5.10
C ILE A 121 -10.53 -7.81 4.96
N ARG A 122 -9.71 -8.80 4.58
CA ARG A 122 -10.12 -10.20 4.44
C ARG A 122 -8.93 -11.11 4.70
N GLY A 123 -9.20 -12.29 5.26
CA GLY A 123 -8.21 -13.35 5.47
C GLY A 123 -7.13 -12.93 6.47
N ARG A 124 -5.92 -12.70 5.98
CA ARG A 124 -4.73 -12.37 6.80
C ARG A 124 -4.70 -10.92 7.31
N THR A 125 -5.45 -10.02 6.67
CA THR A 125 -5.56 -8.62 7.12
C THR A 125 -6.80 -8.47 8.00
N LYS A 126 -6.59 -8.05 9.26
CA LYS A 126 -7.66 -7.85 10.25
C LYS A 126 -7.59 -6.44 10.83
N LEU A 127 -8.75 -5.90 11.22
CA LEU A 127 -8.87 -4.67 11.97
C LEU A 127 -9.45 -4.96 13.34
N ARG A 128 -8.93 -4.31 14.37
CA ARG A 128 -9.37 -4.44 15.76
C ARG A 128 -9.25 -3.10 16.46
N VAL A 129 -10.22 -2.75 17.28
CA VAL A 129 -10.05 -1.68 18.27
C VAL A 129 -9.32 -2.28 19.46
N LEU A 130 -8.30 -1.58 19.95
CA LEU A 130 -7.66 -1.85 21.22
C LEU A 130 -8.09 -0.75 22.19
N ILE A 131 -8.76 -1.15 23.25
CA ILE A 131 -9.05 -0.31 24.41
C ILE A 131 -7.89 -0.54 25.37
N LEU A 132 -7.17 0.53 25.69
CA LEU A 132 -6.21 0.58 26.79
C LEU A 132 -6.92 1.18 28.00
#